data_AF-A0A3S0GN49-F1
#
_entry.id   AF-A0A3S0GN49-F1
#
_cell.length_a   1.000
_cell.length_b   1.000
_cell.length_c   1.000
_cell.angle_alpha   90.00
_cell.angle_beta   90.00
_cell.angle_gamma   90.00
#
_symmetry.space_group_name_H-M   'P 1'
#
loop_
_entity.id
_entity.type
_entity.pdbx_description
1 polymer ?
#
loop_
_entity_poly.entity_id
_entity_poly.type
_entity_poly.pdbx_seq_one_letter_code
_entity_poly.pdbx_strand_id
1 'polypeptide(L)'
;MSDPKHDKTRHSRGSGDGFCVMPWINLHVATDGAISPCCEFDGSIGNVRKEGLKGAWRSEALQQIRHRFARRETVGQCWKCFDRDEREGDSLRQQMNRQFGAWYERLGSADEPFDAAPASPAALDVRFSNLCNFKCRSCWHGASSKWFTDGRAIGVTASDKAEIKSFASATEMLGQMSGWIDNIESIYFAGGEPLLMEEHYRLLDALIEAGRTHVRLRYNTNMSVTGLGERSIFELWNAFDNVSVQASVDDIGARGALIRHGFDWPLFVANITRLRRECPGVDLEFGITVSALNVGTLVELLDALRRECEAKASEIHMHSLQEPKFMRTQVLPRRQKRKIEERLRSFLAQAEPGDGAEQMQRYVNGVIGYMRSEDLASELPRLAKRMDALDRLRSESTSDVLKEIGPILVSAHGLSGTARRFISAARRVATTFRR
;
A
#
# COMPACT_ATOMS: atom_id res chain seq x y z
N MET A 1 7.13 34.81 -1.18
CA MET A 1 6.22 34.63 -2.34
C MET A 1 5.24 33.54 -1.95
N SER A 2 3.97 33.92 -1.94
CA SER A 2 2.84 33.23 -1.33
C SER A 2 2.56 31.85 -1.92
N ASP A 3 2.37 30.89 -1.01
CA ASP A 3 1.90 29.53 -1.21
C ASP A 3 0.53 29.52 -1.93
N PRO A 4 0.35 28.77 -3.04
CA PRO A 4 -0.95 28.71 -3.69
C PRO A 4 -1.87 27.84 -2.83
N LYS A 5 -2.68 28.50 -2.00
CA LYS A 5 -3.85 27.90 -1.36
C LYS A 5 -4.67 27.20 -2.44
N HIS A 6 -4.71 25.87 -2.40
CA HIS A 6 -5.71 25.09 -3.13
C HIS A 6 -7.09 25.66 -2.82
N ASP A 7 -7.76 26.19 -3.83
CA ASP A 7 -9.15 26.62 -3.74
C ASP A 7 -10.02 25.39 -3.49
N LYS A 8 -10.45 25.21 -2.23
CA LYS A 8 -11.24 24.06 -1.76
C LYS A 8 -12.74 24.16 -2.11
N THR A 9 -13.17 25.09 -2.96
CA THR A 9 -14.60 25.45 -3.06
C THR A 9 -15.35 25.01 -4.32
N ARG A 10 -14.72 24.26 -5.23
CA ARG A 10 -15.45 23.63 -6.34
C ARG A 10 -14.97 22.19 -6.57
N HIS A 11 -15.61 21.24 -5.91
CA HIS A 11 -15.54 19.84 -6.31
C HIS A 11 -16.83 19.51 -7.04
N SER A 12 -16.71 19.17 -8.32
CA SER A 12 -17.77 18.67 -9.18
C SER A 12 -18.49 17.49 -8.49
N ARG A 13 -19.77 17.26 -8.83
CA ARG A 13 -20.40 15.96 -8.54
C ARG A 13 -19.66 14.95 -9.43
N GLY A 14 -18.58 14.36 -8.92
CA GLY A 14 -17.85 13.30 -9.63
C GLY A 14 -18.80 12.20 -10.10
N SER A 15 -18.35 11.35 -11.03
CA SER A 15 -19.18 10.28 -11.59
C SER A 15 -19.88 9.44 -10.49
N GLY A 16 -21.17 9.17 -10.67
CA GLY A 16 -22.05 8.49 -9.70
C GLY A 16 -22.98 9.43 -8.90
N ASP A 17 -23.68 8.87 -7.91
CA ASP A 17 -24.73 9.55 -7.13
C ASP A 17 -24.21 10.38 -5.93
N GLY A 18 -22.89 10.49 -5.80
CA GLY A 18 -22.20 11.20 -4.71
C GLY A 18 -22.21 10.52 -3.34
N PHE A 19 -22.86 9.36 -3.17
CA PHE A 19 -22.95 8.68 -1.88
C PHE A 19 -21.72 7.81 -1.59
N CYS A 20 -21.40 7.66 -0.30
CA CYS A 20 -20.33 6.81 0.19
C CYS A 20 -20.85 5.98 1.36
N VAL A 21 -20.71 4.66 1.27
CA VAL A 21 -21.09 3.75 2.36
C VAL A 21 -20.13 3.84 3.56
N MET A 22 -18.86 4.18 3.34
CA MET A 22 -17.80 4.06 4.35
C MET A 22 -18.06 4.81 5.67
N PRO A 23 -18.53 6.07 5.70
CA PRO A 23 -18.81 6.77 6.95
C PRO A 23 -19.90 6.12 7.80
N TRP A 24 -20.73 5.26 7.22
CA TRP A 24 -21.83 4.60 7.90
C TRP A 24 -21.46 3.25 8.48
N ILE A 25 -20.42 2.59 7.96
CA ILE A 25 -20.11 1.21 8.30
C ILE A 25 -18.65 0.99 8.73
N ASN A 26 -17.74 1.92 8.48
CA ASN A 26 -16.30 1.72 8.66
C ASN A 26 -15.67 2.71 9.63
N LEU A 27 -14.65 2.24 10.36
CA LEU A 27 -13.62 3.09 10.98
C LEU A 27 -12.24 2.69 10.50
N HIS A 28 -11.45 3.67 10.07
CA HIS A 28 -10.02 3.54 9.85
C HIS A 28 -9.24 4.08 11.04
N VAL A 29 -8.30 3.30 11.57
CA VAL A 29 -7.38 3.68 12.65
C VAL A 29 -5.96 3.71 12.10
N ALA A 30 -5.37 4.90 12.05
CA ALA A 30 -3.98 5.11 11.61
C ALA A 30 -2.96 4.68 12.69
N THR A 31 -1.68 4.56 12.30
CA THR A 31 -0.60 4.07 13.19
C THR A 31 -0.38 4.95 14.43
N ASP A 32 -0.71 6.24 14.36
CA ASP A 32 -0.66 7.20 15.47
C ASP A 32 -1.97 7.25 16.30
N GLY A 33 -2.93 6.41 15.96
CA GLY A 33 -4.23 6.34 16.60
C GLY A 33 -5.27 7.31 16.04
N ALA A 34 -4.94 8.15 15.04
CA ALA A 34 -5.94 8.99 14.40
C ALA A 34 -7.04 8.13 13.75
N ILE A 35 -8.29 8.53 13.95
CA ILE A 35 -9.48 7.82 13.44
C ILE A 35 -10.10 8.62 12.30
N SER A 36 -10.46 7.95 11.22
CA SER A 36 -11.16 8.53 10.06
C SER A 36 -12.22 7.56 9.51
N PRO A 37 -13.16 8.02 8.66
CA PRO A 37 -14.12 7.12 8.00
C PRO A 37 -13.47 6.09 7.05
N CYS A 38 -12.35 6.46 6.42
CA CYS A 38 -11.54 5.57 5.57
C CYS A 38 -10.11 6.10 5.44
N CYS A 39 -9.20 5.30 4.89
CA CYS A 39 -7.78 5.64 4.73
C CYS A 39 -7.49 6.79 3.75
N GLU A 40 -8.41 7.11 2.83
CA GLU A 40 -8.23 8.21 1.88
C GLU A 40 -8.76 9.56 2.39
N PHE A 41 -9.44 9.57 3.55
CA PHE A 41 -9.97 10.78 4.17
C PHE A 41 -8.83 11.71 4.63
N ASP A 42 -8.88 12.97 4.23
CA ASP A 42 -7.91 14.00 4.62
C ASP A 42 -8.29 14.61 5.97
N GLY A 43 -7.70 14.08 7.03
CA GLY A 43 -7.89 14.53 8.41
C GLY A 43 -8.30 13.40 9.35
N SER A 44 -8.83 13.76 10.51
CA SER A 44 -9.34 12.80 11.50
C SER A 44 -10.64 13.30 12.12
N ILE A 45 -11.45 12.35 12.59
CA ILE A 45 -12.70 12.58 13.34
C ILE A 45 -12.51 12.33 14.85
N GLY A 46 -11.32 11.87 15.25
CA GLY A 46 -10.96 11.54 16.62
C GLY A 46 -9.62 10.82 16.68
N ASN A 47 -9.23 10.40 17.87
CA ASN A 47 -8.06 9.58 18.13
C ASN A 47 -8.38 8.50 19.17
N VAL A 48 -7.93 7.29 18.90
CA VAL A 48 -8.23 6.11 19.73
C VAL A 48 -7.72 6.24 21.17
N ARG A 49 -6.69 7.07 21.40
CA ARG A 49 -6.12 7.33 22.73
C ARG A 49 -6.82 8.44 23.51
N LYS A 50 -7.70 9.20 22.85
CA LYS A 50 -8.42 10.32 23.46
C LYS A 50 -9.89 9.98 23.61
N GLU A 51 -10.60 9.84 22.50
CA GLU A 51 -12.04 9.58 22.49
C GLU A 51 -12.36 8.08 22.49
N GLY A 52 -11.38 7.24 22.11
CA GLY A 52 -11.59 5.82 21.84
C GLY A 52 -12.45 5.56 20.60
N LEU A 53 -12.54 4.29 20.19
CA LEU A 53 -13.30 3.86 19.02
C LEU A 53 -14.77 4.25 19.14
N LYS A 54 -15.40 3.97 20.30
CA LYS A 54 -16.81 4.27 20.56
C LYS A 54 -17.10 5.77 20.57
N GLY A 55 -16.19 6.57 21.13
CA GLY A 55 -16.31 8.03 21.12
C GLY A 55 -16.22 8.58 19.70
N ALA A 56 -15.25 8.13 18.91
CA ALA A 56 -15.11 8.55 17.52
C ALA A 56 -16.32 8.15 16.64
N TRP A 57 -16.89 6.96 16.84
CA TRP A 57 -18.10 6.51 16.13
C TRP A 57 -19.34 7.37 16.42
N ARG A 58 -19.40 7.96 17.61
CA ARG A 58 -20.49 8.86 18.05
C ARG A 58 -20.14 10.33 17.88
N SER A 59 -18.96 10.64 17.35
CA SER A 59 -18.47 12.02 17.24
C SER A 59 -19.38 12.86 16.35
N GLU A 60 -19.52 14.13 16.73
CA GLU A 60 -20.26 15.11 15.91
C GLU A 60 -19.65 15.21 14.51
N ALA A 61 -18.32 15.15 14.40
CA ALA A 61 -17.61 15.16 13.12
C ALA A 61 -18.06 14.03 12.19
N LEU A 62 -18.20 12.79 12.70
CA LEU A 62 -18.70 11.69 11.89
C LEU A 62 -20.18 11.85 11.53
N GLN A 63 -21.02 12.34 12.46
CA GLN A 63 -22.44 12.58 12.16
C GLN A 63 -22.61 13.65 11.07
N GLN A 64 -21.83 14.73 11.11
CA GLN A 64 -21.85 15.76 10.07
C GLN A 64 -21.48 15.17 8.70
N ILE A 65 -20.46 14.31 8.63
CA ILE A 65 -20.07 13.62 7.39
C ILE A 65 -21.23 12.75 6.87
N ARG A 66 -21.88 11.98 7.75
CA ARG A 66 -23.04 11.15 7.40
C ARG A 66 -24.20 11.97 6.85
N HIS A 67 -24.56 13.08 7.51
CA HIS A 67 -25.62 13.97 7.03
C HIS A 67 -25.34 14.52 5.62
N ARG A 68 -24.08 14.86 5.31
CA ARG A 68 -23.71 15.34 3.98
C ARG A 68 -23.85 14.25 2.93
N PHE A 69 -23.40 13.02 3.21
CA PHE A 69 -23.59 11.91 2.28
C PHE A 69 -25.05 11.50 2.12
N ALA A 70 -25.88 11.55 3.18
CA ALA A 70 -27.33 11.35 3.09
C ALA A 70 -27.97 12.35 2.12
N ARG A 71 -27.53 13.61 2.15
CA ARG A 71 -27.97 14.68 1.25
C ARG A 71 -27.27 14.69 -0.12
N ARG A 72 -26.46 13.67 -0.42
CA ARG A 72 -25.67 13.56 -1.67
C ARG A 72 -24.73 14.76 -1.91
N GLU A 73 -24.21 15.33 -0.83
CA GLU A 73 -23.25 16.45 -0.86
C GLU A 73 -21.80 15.97 -0.79
N THR A 74 -20.89 16.72 -1.43
CA THR A 74 -19.46 16.38 -1.47
C THR A 74 -18.72 16.78 -0.19
N VAL A 75 -17.96 15.86 0.41
CA VAL A 75 -17.13 16.15 1.59
C VAL A 75 -15.72 16.56 1.16
N GLY A 76 -15.27 17.76 1.57
CA GLY A 76 -13.98 18.33 1.11
C GLY A 76 -12.77 17.48 1.50
N GLN A 77 -12.82 16.81 2.65
CA GLN A 77 -11.81 15.86 3.11
C GLN A 77 -11.75 14.59 2.24
N CYS A 78 -12.78 14.32 1.43
CA CYS A 78 -12.83 13.18 0.51
C CYS A 78 -12.43 13.56 -0.92
N TRP A 79 -11.77 14.71 -1.12
CA TRP A 79 -11.42 15.25 -2.44
C TRP A 79 -10.70 14.26 -3.35
N LYS A 80 -9.82 13.41 -2.79
CA LYS A 80 -9.08 12.39 -3.58
C LYS A 80 -10.02 11.44 -4.31
N CYS A 81 -11.11 11.03 -3.67
CA CYS A 81 -12.08 10.14 -4.31
C CYS A 81 -12.82 10.86 -5.42
N PHE A 82 -13.34 12.07 -5.15
CA PHE A 82 -14.04 12.85 -6.17
C PHE A 82 -13.14 13.18 -7.38
N ASP A 83 -11.87 13.50 -7.16
CA ASP A 83 -10.88 13.71 -8.23
C ASP A 83 -10.63 12.44 -9.06
N ARG A 84 -10.46 11.28 -8.41
CA ARG A 84 -10.29 9.99 -9.10
C ARG A 84 -11.55 9.55 -9.84
N ASP A 85 -12.74 9.78 -9.30
CA ASP A 85 -13.98 9.43 -10.01
C ASP A 85 -14.17 10.24 -11.29
N GLU A 86 -13.74 11.51 -11.29
CA GLU A 86 -13.81 12.38 -12.46
C GLU A 86 -12.74 12.03 -13.50
N ARG A 87 -11.52 11.67 -13.08
CA ARG A 87 -10.37 11.45 -13.98
C ARG A 87 -10.16 10.01 -14.40
N GLU A 88 -10.41 9.07 -13.50
CA GLU A 88 -10.09 7.65 -13.64
C GLU A 88 -11.36 6.78 -13.70
N GLY A 89 -12.52 7.34 -13.32
CA GLY A 89 -13.81 6.64 -13.33
C GLY A 89 -13.98 5.64 -12.18
N ASP A 90 -12.99 5.47 -11.32
CA ASP A 90 -13.05 4.54 -10.18
C ASP A 90 -12.18 5.00 -9.01
N SER A 91 -12.82 5.43 -7.91
CA SER A 91 -12.15 5.71 -6.64
C SER A 91 -12.41 4.65 -5.58
N LEU A 92 -11.73 4.78 -4.43
CA LEU A 92 -12.01 3.96 -3.26
C LEU A 92 -13.48 4.06 -2.83
N ARG A 93 -14.13 5.24 -2.98
CA ARG A 93 -15.57 5.39 -2.68
C ARG A 93 -16.40 4.42 -3.51
N GLN A 94 -16.19 4.42 -4.83
CA GLN A 94 -16.95 3.56 -5.75
C GLN A 94 -16.65 2.08 -5.52
N GLN A 95 -15.38 1.74 -5.27
CA GLN A 95 -14.96 0.38 -4.92
C GLN A 95 -15.65 -0.13 -3.65
N MET A 96 -15.69 0.68 -2.59
CA MET A 96 -16.32 0.30 -1.33
C MET A 96 -17.85 0.25 -1.45
N ASN A 97 -18.48 1.14 -2.21
CA ASN A 97 -19.91 1.04 -2.50
C ASN A 97 -20.26 -0.29 -3.19
N ARG A 98 -19.45 -0.74 -4.16
CA ARG A 98 -19.63 -2.06 -4.80
C ARG A 98 -19.34 -3.21 -3.84
N GLN A 99 -18.26 -3.13 -3.07
CA GLN A 99 -17.86 -4.19 -2.14
C GLN A 99 -18.90 -4.41 -1.02
N PHE A 100 -19.50 -3.33 -0.53
CA PHE A 100 -20.55 -3.35 0.48
C PHE A 100 -21.92 -3.02 -0.13
N GLY A 101 -22.23 -3.63 -1.29
CA GLY A 101 -23.43 -3.36 -2.08
C GLY A 101 -24.73 -3.44 -1.26
N ALA A 102 -24.86 -4.45 -0.40
CA ALA A 102 -26.05 -4.59 0.47
C ALA A 102 -26.21 -3.39 1.43
N TRP A 103 -25.11 -2.88 2.00
CA TRP A 103 -25.14 -1.67 2.83
C TRP A 103 -25.38 -0.42 2.00
N TYR A 104 -24.77 -0.33 0.82
CA TYR A 104 -24.99 0.78 -0.12
C TYR A 104 -26.46 0.88 -0.54
N GLU A 105 -27.10 -0.23 -0.90
CA GLU A 105 -28.53 -0.28 -1.24
C GLU A 105 -29.40 0.08 -0.03
N ARG A 106 -29.15 -0.57 1.12
CA ARG A 106 -29.89 -0.33 2.37
C ARG A 106 -29.85 1.14 2.80
N LEU A 107 -28.69 1.78 2.73
CA LEU A 107 -28.50 3.16 3.21
C LEU A 107 -28.81 4.20 2.15
N GLY A 108 -28.49 3.91 0.89
CA GLY A 108 -28.67 4.82 -0.24
C GLY A 108 -30.13 5.00 -0.64
N SER A 109 -30.96 3.99 -0.40
CA SER A 109 -32.39 4.00 -0.73
C SER A 109 -33.32 4.23 0.47
N ALA A 110 -32.77 4.39 1.68
CA ALA A 110 -33.58 4.65 2.87
C ALA A 110 -34.07 6.11 2.91
N ASP A 111 -35.34 6.31 3.28
CA ASP A 111 -35.88 7.63 3.60
C ASP A 111 -35.16 8.25 4.80
N GLU A 112 -34.83 7.43 5.81
CA GLU A 112 -34.07 7.79 7.00
C GLU A 112 -32.79 6.92 7.13
N PRO A 113 -31.68 7.28 6.46
CA PRO A 113 -30.45 6.47 6.46
C PRO A 113 -29.83 6.24 7.84
N PHE A 114 -30.11 7.12 8.81
CA PHE A 114 -29.61 6.98 10.19
C PHE A 114 -30.28 5.81 10.93
N ASP A 115 -31.57 5.56 10.69
CA ASP A 115 -32.28 4.43 11.28
C ASP A 115 -31.88 3.11 10.61
N ALA A 116 -31.47 3.18 9.34
CA ALA A 116 -30.96 2.05 8.59
C ALA A 116 -29.48 1.71 8.92
N ALA A 117 -28.74 2.60 9.59
CA ALA A 117 -27.32 2.42 9.89
C ALA A 117 -27.07 1.38 11.00
N PRO A 118 -25.93 0.67 10.97
CA PRO A 118 -25.59 -0.26 12.03
C PRO A 118 -25.21 0.49 13.31
N ALA A 119 -25.52 -0.10 14.47
CA ALA A 119 -25.23 0.49 15.78
C ALA A 119 -23.72 0.60 16.07
N SER A 120 -22.91 -0.25 15.42
CA SER A 120 -21.45 -0.26 15.46
C SER A 120 -20.88 -0.46 14.05
N PRO A 121 -19.58 -0.19 13.81
CA PRO A 121 -18.98 -0.44 12.50
C PRO A 121 -19.13 -1.91 12.07
N ALA A 122 -19.56 -2.13 10.83
CA ALA A 122 -19.52 -3.44 10.18
C ALA A 122 -18.14 -3.73 9.59
N ALA A 123 -17.33 -2.70 9.35
CA ALA A 123 -15.97 -2.81 8.83
C ALA A 123 -14.96 -2.08 9.73
N LEU A 124 -13.77 -2.67 9.86
CA LEU A 124 -12.64 -2.03 10.51
C LEU A 124 -11.43 -2.05 9.58
N ASP A 125 -10.75 -0.92 9.49
CA ASP A 125 -9.47 -0.77 8.79
C ASP A 125 -8.41 -0.34 9.80
N VAL A 126 -7.60 -1.27 10.30
CA VAL A 126 -6.79 -1.04 11.51
C VAL A 126 -5.30 -1.08 11.19
N ARG A 127 -4.58 -0.09 11.72
CA ARG A 127 -3.13 -0.01 11.76
C ARG A 127 -2.70 -0.04 13.23
N PHE A 128 -2.30 -1.19 13.76
CA PHE A 128 -1.94 -1.31 15.19
C PHE A 128 -0.67 -0.55 15.53
N SER A 129 0.32 -0.62 14.64
CA SER A 129 1.54 0.17 14.75
C SER A 129 2.26 0.28 13.40
N ASN A 130 3.33 1.06 13.36
CA ASN A 130 4.30 1.03 12.27
C ASN A 130 5.35 -0.10 12.42
N LEU A 131 5.21 -1.04 13.38
CA LEU A 131 6.18 -2.11 13.58
C LEU A 131 6.32 -2.94 12.30
N CYS A 132 7.50 -2.90 11.68
CA CYS A 132 7.77 -3.63 10.46
C CYS A 132 9.19 -4.18 10.53
N ASN A 133 9.45 -5.31 9.90
CA ASN A 133 10.80 -5.84 9.74
C ASN A 133 11.52 -5.32 8.49
N PHE A 134 10.82 -4.63 7.58
CA PHE A 134 11.41 -4.07 6.35
C PHE A 134 11.58 -2.56 6.43
N LYS A 135 12.53 -2.01 5.66
CA LYS A 135 12.68 -0.56 5.44
C LYS A 135 12.70 -0.20 3.95
N CYS A 136 11.59 -0.48 3.25
CA CYS A 136 11.47 -0.28 1.79
C CYS A 136 11.78 1.15 1.35
N ARG A 137 12.49 1.36 0.23
CA ARG A 137 12.96 2.67 -0.24
C ARG A 137 11.86 3.69 -0.52
N SER A 138 10.65 3.22 -0.83
CA SER A 138 9.43 4.02 -1.04
C SER A 138 8.65 4.29 0.25
N CYS A 139 9.05 3.69 1.37
CA CYS A 139 8.41 3.84 2.67
C CYS A 139 9.05 5.00 3.47
N TRP A 140 8.56 5.20 4.69
CA TRP A 140 9.02 6.24 5.61
C TRP A 140 8.77 5.82 7.06
N HIS A 141 9.27 6.60 8.03
CA HIS A 141 9.20 6.24 9.44
C HIS A 141 7.77 5.94 9.93
N GLY A 142 6.74 6.69 9.51
CA GLY A 142 5.37 6.45 9.95
C GLY A 142 4.74 5.13 9.47
N ALA A 143 5.34 4.47 8.47
CA ALA A 143 4.87 3.20 7.92
C ALA A 143 5.83 2.02 8.24
N SER A 144 7.04 2.27 8.73
CA SER A 144 7.93 1.22 9.21
C SER A 144 8.84 1.73 10.33
N SER A 145 8.87 1.00 11.45
CA SER A 145 9.76 1.31 12.57
C SER A 145 11.25 1.13 12.23
N LYS A 146 11.59 0.26 11.26
CA LYS A 146 12.97 0.10 10.75
C LYS A 146 13.47 1.32 9.98
N TRP A 147 12.57 2.19 9.54
CA TRP A 147 12.92 3.47 8.93
C TRP A 147 13.35 4.55 9.93
N PHE A 148 13.23 4.32 11.24
CA PHE A 148 13.52 5.37 12.22
C PHE A 148 14.94 5.92 12.11
N THR A 149 15.95 5.05 12.09
CA THR A 149 17.37 5.47 12.04
C THR A 149 17.67 6.22 10.74
N ASP A 150 17.19 5.72 9.61
CA ASP A 150 17.34 6.40 8.32
C ASP A 150 16.63 7.75 8.38
N GLY A 151 15.36 7.78 8.79
CA GLY A 151 14.54 8.98 8.94
C GLY A 151 15.19 10.04 9.83
N ARG A 152 15.83 9.65 10.94
CA ARG A 152 16.59 10.55 11.82
C ARG A 152 17.77 11.17 11.09
N ALA A 153 18.54 10.36 10.35
CA ALA A 153 19.72 10.81 9.63
C ALA A 153 19.40 11.79 8.49
N ILE A 154 18.22 11.66 7.86
CA ILE A 154 17.76 12.53 6.76
C ILE A 154 16.63 13.50 7.13
N GLY A 155 16.31 13.64 8.43
CA GLY A 155 15.36 14.63 8.94
C GLY A 155 13.89 14.41 8.57
N VAL A 156 13.44 13.16 8.41
CA VAL A 156 12.06 12.79 8.02
C VAL A 156 11.40 11.76 8.95
N THR A 157 11.42 12.03 10.26
CA THR A 157 10.75 11.17 11.26
C THR A 157 9.35 11.65 11.60
N ALA A 158 8.41 10.70 11.69
CA ALA A 158 7.05 10.92 12.20
C ALA A 158 6.94 11.18 13.72
N SER A 159 7.89 10.68 14.51
CA SER A 159 7.90 10.71 15.97
C SER A 159 9.35 10.63 16.48
N ASP A 160 9.55 10.93 17.76
CA ASP A 160 10.77 10.72 18.53
C ASP A 160 11.05 9.24 18.88
N LYS A 161 10.06 8.36 18.71
CA LYS A 161 10.18 6.91 18.93
C LYS A 161 10.16 6.15 17.62
N ALA A 162 10.90 5.04 17.55
CA ALA A 162 10.93 4.18 16.37
C ALA A 162 9.59 3.49 16.10
N GLU A 163 8.94 3.00 17.17
CA GLU A 163 7.62 2.39 17.08
C GLU A 163 6.55 3.40 17.49
N ILE A 164 5.57 3.58 16.61
CA ILE A 164 4.36 4.37 16.81
C ILE A 164 3.21 3.38 16.84
N LYS A 165 2.56 3.28 17.99
CA LYS A 165 1.40 2.42 18.23
C LYS A 165 0.12 3.24 18.17
N SER A 166 -0.99 2.65 17.77
CA SER A 166 -2.32 3.27 17.89
C SER A 166 -2.90 2.97 19.29
N PHE A 167 -2.86 1.71 19.71
CA PHE A 167 -3.30 1.26 21.04
C PHE A 167 -2.16 1.23 22.06
N ALA A 168 -2.51 1.17 23.34
CA ALA A 168 -1.54 1.00 24.43
C ALA A 168 -1.14 -0.47 24.61
N SER A 169 -2.09 -1.39 24.41
CA SER A 169 -1.90 -2.84 24.47
C SER A 169 -3.03 -3.56 23.73
N ALA A 170 -2.84 -4.86 23.45
CA ALA A 170 -3.90 -5.70 22.89
C ALA A 170 -5.15 -5.79 23.79
N THR A 171 -4.98 -5.85 25.12
CA THR A 171 -6.08 -5.85 26.08
C THR A 171 -6.90 -4.57 26.00
N GLU A 172 -6.22 -3.42 25.93
CA GLU A 172 -6.86 -2.12 25.82
C GLU A 172 -7.62 -1.98 24.50
N MET A 173 -7.03 -2.40 23.39
CA MET A 173 -7.67 -2.49 22.08
C MET A 173 -8.95 -3.34 22.11
N LEU A 174 -8.88 -4.58 22.60
CA LEU A 174 -10.03 -5.47 22.69
C LEU A 174 -11.12 -4.89 23.59
N GLY A 175 -10.74 -4.22 24.69
CA GLY A 175 -11.66 -3.49 25.56
C GLY A 175 -12.44 -2.41 24.80
N GLN A 176 -11.78 -1.66 23.91
CA GLN A 176 -12.45 -0.67 23.07
C GLN A 176 -13.40 -1.30 22.04
N MET A 177 -13.06 -2.48 21.52
CA MET A 177 -13.87 -3.24 20.56
C MET A 177 -14.98 -4.09 21.20
N SER A 178 -15.00 -4.19 22.54
CA SER A 178 -15.99 -4.98 23.27
C SER A 178 -17.43 -4.58 22.92
N GLY A 179 -18.26 -5.56 22.63
CA GLY A 179 -19.65 -5.37 22.17
C GLY A 179 -19.80 -4.92 20.71
N TRP A 180 -18.70 -4.77 19.96
CA TRP A 180 -18.73 -4.58 18.50
C TRP A 180 -18.34 -5.83 17.72
N ILE A 181 -17.60 -6.76 18.35
CA ILE A 181 -17.15 -8.02 17.75
C ILE A 181 -18.27 -8.77 17.01
N ASP A 182 -19.46 -8.80 17.60
CA ASP A 182 -20.64 -9.51 17.05
C ASP A 182 -21.20 -8.89 15.76
N ASN A 183 -20.83 -7.64 15.45
CA ASN A 183 -21.34 -6.90 14.29
C ASN A 183 -20.29 -6.70 13.20
N ILE A 184 -19.03 -7.02 13.47
CA ILE A 184 -17.97 -6.89 12.45
C ILE A 184 -18.20 -7.93 11.36
N GLU A 185 -18.22 -7.47 10.11
CA GLU A 185 -18.32 -8.27 8.89
C GLU A 185 -16.99 -8.30 8.13
N SER A 186 -16.15 -7.28 8.27
CA SER A 186 -14.84 -7.24 7.62
C SER A 186 -13.77 -6.52 8.43
N ILE A 187 -12.55 -7.05 8.41
CA ILE A 187 -11.37 -6.40 8.99
C ILE A 187 -10.26 -6.35 7.93
N TYR A 188 -9.68 -5.16 7.74
CA TYR A 188 -8.50 -4.95 6.92
C TYR A 188 -7.28 -4.66 7.80
N PHE A 189 -6.30 -5.57 7.73
CA PHE A 189 -5.03 -5.48 8.42
C PHE A 189 -3.93 -4.94 7.48
N ALA A 190 -3.36 -3.81 7.87
CA ALA A 190 -2.11 -3.30 7.30
C ALA A 190 -1.39 -2.43 8.35
N GLY A 191 -0.43 -1.61 7.93
CA GLY A 191 0.40 -0.79 8.82
C GLY A 191 1.86 -1.03 8.55
N GLY A 192 2.62 -1.35 9.59
CA GLY A 192 3.93 -1.97 9.42
C GLY A 192 3.82 -3.36 8.80
N GLU A 193 4.10 -4.41 9.57
CA GLU A 193 3.88 -5.81 9.18
C GLU A 193 2.90 -6.46 10.17
N PRO A 194 1.61 -6.64 9.80
CA PRO A 194 0.60 -7.17 10.71
C PRO A 194 0.99 -8.50 11.36
N LEU A 195 1.71 -9.37 10.63
CA LEU A 195 2.11 -10.68 11.11
C LEU A 195 3.19 -10.65 12.22
N LEU A 196 3.68 -9.46 12.59
CA LEU A 196 4.59 -9.22 13.72
C LEU A 196 3.91 -8.60 14.94
N MET A 197 2.61 -8.32 14.90
CA MET A 197 1.92 -7.52 15.93
C MET A 197 1.06 -8.39 16.83
N GLU A 198 1.27 -8.36 18.15
CA GLU A 198 0.47 -9.17 19.09
C GLU A 198 -1.02 -8.83 19.03
N GLU A 199 -1.36 -7.55 18.86
CA GLU A 199 -2.73 -7.04 18.73
C GLU A 199 -3.52 -7.75 17.63
N HIS A 200 -2.86 -8.03 16.51
CA HIS A 200 -3.44 -8.75 15.38
C HIS A 200 -3.87 -10.17 15.79
N TYR A 201 -2.95 -10.94 16.38
CA TYR A 201 -3.23 -12.33 16.77
C TYR A 201 -4.29 -12.42 17.87
N ARG A 202 -4.28 -11.49 18.84
CA ARG A 202 -5.29 -11.44 19.91
C ARG A 202 -6.69 -11.12 19.38
N LEU A 203 -6.79 -10.32 18.33
CA LEU A 203 -8.08 -10.06 17.68
C LEU A 203 -8.60 -11.28 16.93
N LEU A 204 -7.72 -12.04 16.27
CA LEU A 204 -8.12 -13.31 15.64
C LEU A 204 -8.64 -14.32 16.67
N ASP A 205 -7.97 -14.44 17.83
CA ASP A 205 -8.45 -15.29 18.93
C ASP A 205 -9.84 -14.90 19.39
N ALA A 206 -10.04 -13.60 19.68
CA ALA A 206 -11.33 -13.11 20.16
C ALA A 206 -12.46 -13.35 19.15
N LEU A 207 -12.17 -13.29 17.85
CA LEU A 207 -13.13 -13.62 16.79
C LEU A 207 -13.44 -15.13 16.77
N ILE A 208 -12.43 -15.99 16.87
CA ILE A 208 -12.60 -17.45 16.89
C ILE A 208 -13.38 -17.88 18.13
N GLU A 209 -13.03 -17.36 19.31
CA GLU A 209 -13.71 -17.62 20.58
C GLU A 209 -15.18 -17.20 20.54
N ALA A 210 -15.50 -16.11 19.83
CA ALA A 210 -16.86 -15.63 19.63
C ALA A 210 -17.61 -16.35 18.49
N GLY A 211 -17.00 -17.34 17.82
CA GLY A 211 -17.61 -18.06 16.70
C GLY A 211 -17.82 -17.17 15.45
N ARG A 212 -17.03 -16.10 15.30
CA ARG A 212 -17.12 -15.10 14.22
C ARG A 212 -16.18 -15.43 13.05
N THR A 213 -16.15 -16.68 12.62
CA THR A 213 -15.25 -17.17 11.57
C THR A 213 -15.67 -16.79 10.16
N HIS A 214 -16.91 -16.31 9.97
CA HIS A 214 -17.42 -15.79 8.71
C HIS A 214 -16.93 -14.37 8.37
N VAL A 215 -16.25 -13.70 9.31
CA VAL A 215 -15.70 -12.35 9.11
C VAL A 215 -14.69 -12.36 7.97
N ARG A 216 -14.81 -11.41 7.04
CA ARG A 216 -13.87 -11.25 5.93
C ARG A 216 -12.59 -10.57 6.41
N LEU A 217 -11.50 -11.31 6.42
CA LEU A 217 -10.17 -10.82 6.76
C LEU A 217 -9.42 -10.43 5.47
N ARG A 218 -8.85 -9.23 5.46
CA ARG A 218 -8.00 -8.74 4.36
C ARG A 218 -6.63 -8.35 4.89
N TYR A 219 -5.58 -8.68 4.15
CA TYR A 219 -4.20 -8.44 4.58
C TYR A 219 -3.37 -7.76 3.51
N ASN A 220 -2.59 -6.76 3.93
CA ASN A 220 -1.35 -6.41 3.25
C ASN A 220 -0.18 -6.85 4.12
N THR A 221 0.62 -7.79 3.61
CA THR A 221 1.79 -8.33 4.31
C THR A 221 2.95 -8.50 3.33
N ASN A 222 4.18 -8.38 3.82
CA ASN A 222 5.37 -8.65 3.03
C ASN A 222 5.70 -10.15 2.92
N MET A 223 4.94 -11.03 3.60
CA MET A 223 5.10 -12.50 3.60
C MET A 223 6.50 -13.00 3.96
N SER A 224 7.31 -12.22 4.69
CA SER A 224 8.63 -12.66 5.18
C SER A 224 8.56 -13.44 6.49
N VAL A 225 7.43 -13.39 7.18
CA VAL A 225 7.13 -14.16 8.39
C VAL A 225 5.74 -14.81 8.23
N THR A 226 5.54 -15.97 8.86
CA THR A 226 4.29 -16.73 8.78
C THR A 226 3.75 -17.08 10.17
N GLY A 227 4.12 -16.30 11.19
CA GLY A 227 3.80 -16.61 12.58
C GLY A 227 4.45 -15.65 13.58
N LEU A 228 4.00 -15.73 14.82
CA LEU A 228 4.52 -14.95 15.95
C LEU A 228 4.72 -15.85 17.16
N GLY A 229 5.97 -16.04 17.58
CA GLY A 229 6.31 -17.03 18.59
C GLY A 229 6.00 -18.44 18.10
N GLU A 230 5.24 -19.20 18.88
CA GLU A 230 4.78 -20.55 18.51
C GLU A 230 3.55 -20.55 17.61
N ARG A 231 2.94 -19.38 17.37
CA ARG A 231 1.68 -19.27 16.63
C ARG A 231 1.92 -19.25 15.13
N SER A 232 1.24 -20.12 14.40
CA SER A 232 1.19 -20.11 12.94
C SER A 232 0.03 -19.23 12.46
N ILE A 233 0.30 -18.31 11.53
CA ILE A 233 -0.80 -17.55 10.90
C ILE A 233 -1.68 -18.45 10.02
N PHE A 234 -1.09 -19.49 9.42
CA PHE A 234 -1.78 -20.40 8.52
C PHE A 234 -2.85 -21.22 9.27
N GLU A 235 -2.56 -21.64 10.50
CA GLU A 235 -3.56 -22.32 11.36
C GLU A 235 -4.75 -21.39 11.67
N LEU A 236 -4.47 -20.13 11.96
CA LEU A 236 -5.52 -19.15 12.25
C LEU A 236 -6.35 -18.84 11.00
N TRP A 237 -5.72 -18.62 9.85
CA TRP A 237 -6.44 -18.36 8.60
C TRP A 237 -7.35 -19.52 8.19
N ASN A 238 -6.96 -20.77 8.43
CA ASN A 238 -7.80 -21.93 8.17
C ASN A 238 -9.04 -22.02 9.05
N ALA A 239 -9.12 -21.24 10.13
CA ALA A 239 -10.32 -21.15 10.95
C ALA A 239 -11.38 -20.19 10.36
N PHE A 240 -11.04 -19.36 9.38
CA PHE A 240 -11.94 -18.35 8.80
C PHE A 240 -12.42 -18.74 7.40
N ASP A 241 -13.66 -18.39 7.09
CA ASP A 241 -14.29 -18.71 5.81
C ASP A 241 -13.77 -17.83 4.65
N ASN A 242 -13.33 -16.61 4.98
CA ASN A 242 -13.02 -15.58 3.98
C ASN A 242 -11.73 -14.84 4.34
N VAL A 243 -10.60 -15.29 3.80
CA VAL A 243 -9.30 -14.64 3.99
C VAL A 243 -8.74 -14.24 2.63
N SER A 244 -8.41 -12.97 2.47
CA SER A 244 -7.71 -12.43 1.30
C SER A 244 -6.37 -11.84 1.72
N VAL A 245 -5.30 -12.25 1.05
CA VAL A 245 -3.93 -11.89 1.34
C VAL A 245 -3.30 -11.26 0.11
N GLN A 246 -2.94 -9.99 0.22
CA GLN A 246 -2.12 -9.31 -0.75
C GLN A 246 -0.65 -9.34 -0.30
N ALA A 247 0.11 -10.25 -0.89
CA ALA A 247 1.54 -10.43 -0.67
C ALA A 247 2.33 -9.34 -1.41
N SER A 248 2.96 -8.44 -0.66
CA SER A 248 3.64 -7.26 -1.21
C SER A 248 5.03 -7.60 -1.76
N VAL A 249 5.21 -7.46 -3.07
CA VAL A 249 6.44 -7.81 -3.79
C VAL A 249 6.70 -6.84 -4.93
N ASP A 250 7.89 -6.22 -4.94
CA ASP A 250 8.20 -5.12 -5.88
C ASP A 250 9.29 -5.47 -6.90
N ASP A 251 10.12 -6.49 -6.64
CA ASP A 251 11.11 -7.06 -7.58
C ASP A 251 11.69 -8.36 -6.95
N ILE A 252 12.59 -9.04 -7.66
CA ILE A 252 13.21 -10.31 -7.26
C ILE A 252 14.66 -10.13 -6.80
N GLY A 253 15.16 -11.12 -6.05
CA GLY A 253 16.57 -11.23 -5.67
C GLY A 253 17.17 -9.94 -5.11
N ALA A 254 18.36 -9.57 -5.58
CA ALA A 254 19.07 -8.38 -5.11
C ALA A 254 18.32 -7.06 -5.37
N ARG A 255 17.52 -6.98 -6.46
CA ARG A 255 16.70 -5.79 -6.74
C ARG A 255 15.56 -5.67 -5.74
N GLY A 256 14.89 -6.79 -5.45
CA GLY A 256 13.86 -6.88 -4.42
C GLY A 256 14.40 -6.51 -3.05
N ALA A 257 15.56 -7.06 -2.67
CA ALA A 257 16.23 -6.75 -1.41
C ALA A 257 16.66 -5.27 -1.32
N LEU A 258 17.09 -4.64 -2.41
CA LEU A 258 17.42 -3.21 -2.43
C LEU A 258 16.16 -2.35 -2.24
N ILE A 259 15.10 -2.63 -3.01
CA ILE A 259 13.85 -1.86 -2.98
C ILE A 259 13.14 -2.04 -1.65
N ARG A 260 13.10 -3.28 -1.14
CA ARG A 260 12.44 -3.69 0.10
C ARG A 260 13.48 -4.26 1.08
N HIS A 261 14.39 -3.43 1.59
CA HIS A 261 15.43 -3.89 2.52
C HIS A 261 14.88 -4.79 3.64
N GLY A 262 15.45 -6.00 3.72
CA GLY A 262 14.96 -7.12 4.54
C GLY A 262 14.30 -8.24 3.71
N PHE A 263 13.94 -7.97 2.44
CA PHE A 263 13.33 -8.94 1.54
C PHE A 263 14.34 -9.99 1.06
N ASP A 264 13.91 -11.25 1.12
CA ASP A 264 14.63 -12.41 0.63
C ASP A 264 13.71 -13.20 -0.32
N TRP A 265 14.11 -13.31 -1.58
CA TRP A 265 13.27 -13.92 -2.62
C TRP A 265 13.04 -15.43 -2.39
N PRO A 266 14.07 -16.26 -2.10
CA PRO A 266 13.85 -17.67 -1.78
C PRO A 266 12.89 -17.89 -0.60
N LEU A 267 13.02 -17.11 0.48
CA LEU A 267 12.10 -17.18 1.62
C LEU A 267 10.68 -16.77 1.24
N PHE A 268 10.52 -15.70 0.45
CA PHE A 268 9.21 -15.28 -0.04
C PHE A 268 8.54 -16.40 -0.85
N VAL A 269 9.25 -16.98 -1.83
CA VAL A 269 8.74 -18.11 -2.63
C VAL A 269 8.36 -19.30 -1.75
N ALA A 270 9.21 -19.66 -0.77
CA ALA A 270 8.93 -20.74 0.17
C ALA A 270 7.66 -20.48 1.00
N ASN A 271 7.48 -19.26 1.50
CA ASN A 271 6.30 -18.89 2.28
C ASN A 271 5.02 -18.85 1.43
N ILE A 272 5.10 -18.41 0.17
CA ILE A 272 3.97 -18.45 -0.77
C ILE A 272 3.59 -19.90 -1.11
N THR A 273 4.59 -20.75 -1.35
CA THR A 273 4.36 -22.19 -1.59
C THR A 273 3.67 -22.84 -0.40
N ARG A 274 4.12 -22.51 0.83
CA ARG A 274 3.48 -22.98 2.06
C ARG A 274 2.05 -22.45 2.20
N LEU A 275 1.81 -21.16 1.93
CA LEU A 275 0.48 -20.56 1.99
C LEU A 275 -0.50 -21.29 1.07
N ARG A 276 -0.15 -21.50 -0.21
CA ARG A 276 -1.00 -22.23 -1.16
C ARG A 276 -1.31 -23.66 -0.70
N ARG A 277 -0.33 -24.33 -0.10
CA ARG A 277 -0.45 -25.72 0.36
C ARG A 277 -1.25 -25.85 1.66
N GLU A 278 -0.93 -25.01 2.64
CA GLU A 278 -1.46 -25.10 4.01
C GLU A 278 -2.79 -24.36 4.16
N CYS A 279 -3.08 -23.36 3.32
CA CYS A 279 -4.34 -22.60 3.32
C CYS A 279 -4.93 -22.46 1.91
N PRO A 280 -5.40 -23.55 1.28
CA PRO A 280 -5.92 -23.50 -0.10
C PRO A 280 -7.20 -22.65 -0.25
N GLY A 281 -7.88 -22.32 0.86
CA GLY A 281 -9.05 -21.43 0.87
C GLY A 281 -8.70 -19.94 0.96
N VAL A 282 -7.43 -19.58 1.15
CA VAL A 282 -6.99 -18.17 1.16
C VAL A 282 -6.92 -17.66 -0.28
N ASP A 283 -7.60 -16.55 -0.52
CA ASP A 283 -7.48 -15.79 -1.77
C ASP A 283 -6.16 -15.00 -1.77
N LEU A 284 -5.21 -15.42 -2.61
CA LEU A 284 -3.86 -14.85 -2.67
C LEU A 284 -3.71 -13.93 -3.87
N GLU A 285 -3.35 -12.68 -3.60
CA GLU A 285 -2.94 -11.70 -4.59
C GLU A 285 -1.46 -11.30 -4.37
N PHE A 286 -0.78 -10.90 -5.44
CA PHE A 286 0.53 -10.27 -5.41
C PHE A 286 0.39 -8.76 -5.62
N GLY A 287 0.64 -8.00 -4.57
CA GLY A 287 0.59 -6.53 -4.60
C GLY A 287 1.93 -5.95 -5.03
N ILE A 288 1.96 -5.27 -6.17
CA ILE A 288 3.17 -4.67 -6.76
C ILE A 288 3.04 -3.16 -6.78
N THR A 289 3.93 -2.46 -6.08
CA THR A 289 4.06 -1.00 -6.16
C THR A 289 5.02 -0.63 -7.28
N VAL A 290 4.49 -0.18 -8.41
CA VAL A 290 5.28 0.20 -9.57
C VAL A 290 5.79 1.64 -9.42
N SER A 291 7.10 1.80 -9.42
CA SER A 291 7.82 3.06 -9.24
C SER A 291 8.95 3.21 -10.27
N ALA A 292 9.66 4.33 -10.24
CA ALA A 292 10.88 4.49 -11.04
C ALA A 292 11.93 3.39 -10.79
N LEU A 293 11.89 2.71 -9.64
CA LEU A 293 12.89 1.72 -9.22
C LEU A 293 12.71 0.33 -9.85
N ASN A 294 11.49 -0.07 -10.22
CA ASN A 294 11.18 -1.42 -10.70
C ASN A 294 10.43 -1.47 -12.03
N VAL A 295 9.93 -0.35 -12.56
CA VAL A 295 9.16 -0.37 -13.82
C VAL A 295 9.96 -0.93 -15.01
N GLY A 296 11.29 -0.79 -14.99
CA GLY A 296 12.18 -1.35 -16.03
C GLY A 296 12.35 -2.87 -15.96
N THR A 297 12.09 -3.46 -14.81
CA THR A 297 12.26 -4.90 -14.49
C THR A 297 10.94 -5.60 -14.17
N LEU A 298 9.81 -4.92 -14.44
CA LEU A 298 8.48 -5.41 -14.11
C LEU A 298 8.16 -6.74 -14.81
N VAL A 299 8.58 -6.91 -16.07
CA VAL A 299 8.36 -8.15 -16.83
C VAL A 299 9.08 -9.33 -16.16
N GLU A 300 10.31 -9.14 -15.70
CA GLU A 300 11.07 -10.18 -14.97
C GLU A 300 10.38 -10.59 -13.68
N LEU A 301 9.81 -9.63 -12.95
CA LEU A 301 9.05 -9.94 -11.74
C LEU A 301 7.81 -10.77 -12.08
N LEU A 302 7.02 -10.36 -13.08
CA LEU A 302 5.82 -11.09 -13.50
C LEU A 302 6.16 -12.52 -13.95
N ASP A 303 7.24 -12.68 -14.71
CA ASP A 303 7.73 -14.01 -15.15
C ASP A 303 8.22 -14.87 -13.98
N ALA A 304 8.87 -14.28 -12.98
CA ALA A 304 9.32 -14.99 -11.79
C ALA A 304 8.14 -15.43 -10.91
N LEU A 305 7.17 -14.54 -10.67
CA LEU A 305 5.95 -14.87 -9.93
C LEU A 305 5.18 -16.02 -10.59
N ARG A 306 5.03 -16.00 -11.92
CA ARG A 306 4.39 -17.09 -12.66
C ARG A 306 5.12 -18.42 -12.50
N ARG A 307 6.46 -18.41 -12.61
CA ARG A 307 7.27 -19.65 -12.64
C ARG A 307 7.58 -20.23 -11.27
N GLU A 308 7.79 -19.38 -10.27
CA GLU A 308 8.29 -19.78 -8.95
C GLU A 308 7.20 -19.73 -7.87
N CYS A 309 6.17 -18.89 -8.04
CA CYS A 309 5.04 -18.76 -7.10
C CYS A 309 3.71 -19.29 -7.66
N GLU A 310 3.74 -19.86 -8.88
CA GLU A 310 2.56 -20.33 -9.62
C GLU A 310 1.47 -19.25 -9.75
N ALA A 311 1.88 -17.98 -9.85
CA ALA A 311 0.94 -16.86 -9.93
C ALA A 311 0.13 -16.89 -11.22
N LYS A 312 -1.19 -16.75 -11.09
CA LYS A 312 -2.11 -16.50 -12.21
C LYS A 312 -2.16 -15.01 -12.52
N ALA A 313 -2.52 -14.65 -13.75
CA ALA A 313 -2.67 -13.25 -14.12
C ALA A 313 -3.76 -12.53 -13.31
N SER A 314 -4.82 -13.25 -12.89
CA SER A 314 -5.90 -12.73 -12.04
C SER A 314 -5.45 -12.43 -10.61
N GLU A 315 -4.35 -13.03 -10.15
CA GLU A 315 -3.77 -12.81 -8.81
C GLU A 315 -2.78 -11.62 -8.80
N ILE A 316 -2.53 -10.94 -9.92
CA ILE A 316 -1.58 -9.83 -9.99
C ILE A 316 -2.29 -8.49 -9.83
N HIS A 317 -1.91 -7.73 -8.79
CA HIS A 317 -2.47 -6.42 -8.49
C HIS A 317 -1.36 -5.37 -8.52
N MET A 318 -1.42 -4.45 -9.50
CA MET A 318 -0.41 -3.41 -9.68
C MET A 318 -0.96 -2.03 -9.35
N HIS A 319 -0.18 -1.27 -8.59
CA HIS A 319 -0.48 0.13 -8.29
C HIS A 319 0.73 1.01 -8.60
N SER A 320 0.50 2.11 -9.32
CA SER A 320 1.56 3.10 -9.54
C SER A 320 1.76 3.94 -8.29
N LEU A 321 3.02 4.07 -7.85
CA LEU A 321 3.41 4.89 -6.71
C LEU A 321 2.95 6.33 -6.93
N GLN A 322 2.22 6.88 -5.96
CA GLN A 322 1.73 8.26 -6.00
C GLN A 322 2.59 9.21 -5.18
N GLU A 323 3.13 8.80 -4.04
CA GLU A 323 4.03 9.66 -3.26
C GLU A 323 5.24 8.85 -2.74
N PRO A 324 6.42 9.48 -2.64
CA PRO A 324 6.71 10.87 -3.02
C PRO A 324 6.86 11.07 -4.55
N LYS A 325 6.48 12.25 -5.06
CA LYS A 325 6.60 12.61 -6.49
C LYS A 325 7.90 12.21 -7.18
N PHE A 326 9.05 12.39 -6.51
CA PHE A 326 10.36 12.08 -7.09
C PHE A 326 10.61 10.58 -7.31
N MET A 327 9.78 9.67 -6.77
CA MET A 327 9.90 8.23 -7.00
C MET A 327 8.93 7.68 -8.06
N ARG A 328 8.05 8.52 -8.60
CA ARG A 328 7.06 8.11 -9.60
C ARG A 328 7.72 7.75 -10.93
N THR A 329 7.06 6.93 -11.74
CA THR A 329 7.58 6.52 -13.06
C THR A 329 7.72 7.71 -14.03
N GLN A 330 6.96 8.80 -13.83
CA GLN A 330 7.06 10.00 -14.67
C GLN A 330 8.41 10.73 -14.58
N VAL A 331 9.25 10.46 -13.57
CA VAL A 331 10.57 11.10 -13.44
C VAL A 331 11.60 10.56 -14.43
N LEU A 332 11.33 9.42 -15.06
CA LEU A 332 12.26 8.79 -15.99
C LEU A 332 12.39 9.61 -17.29
N PRO A 333 13.58 9.72 -17.89
CA PRO A 333 13.73 10.45 -19.15
C PRO A 333 12.98 9.76 -20.30
N ARG A 334 12.57 10.55 -21.31
CA ARG A 334 11.77 10.08 -22.45
C ARG A 334 12.33 8.85 -23.16
N ARG A 335 13.66 8.78 -23.32
CA ARG A 335 14.32 7.63 -23.96
C ARG A 335 14.09 6.34 -23.19
N GLN A 336 14.10 6.39 -21.87
CA GLN A 336 13.89 5.22 -21.02
C GLN A 336 12.43 4.84 -20.93
N LYS A 337 11.52 5.82 -20.79
CA LYS A 337 10.07 5.58 -20.87
C LYS A 337 9.71 4.81 -22.14
N ARG A 338 10.28 5.20 -23.30
CA ARG A 338 10.06 4.50 -24.57
C ARG A 338 10.52 3.04 -24.55
N LYS A 339 11.74 2.76 -24.06
CA LYS A 339 12.26 1.38 -23.96
C LYS A 339 11.40 0.50 -23.05
N ILE A 340 10.97 1.06 -21.92
CA ILE A 340 10.11 0.38 -20.95
C ILE A 340 8.76 0.06 -21.58
N GLU A 341 8.16 1.03 -22.27
CA GLU A 341 6.90 0.83 -22.97
C GLU A 341 7.00 -0.23 -24.08
N GLU A 342 8.04 -0.18 -24.91
CA GLU A 342 8.30 -1.21 -25.93
C GLU A 342 8.33 -2.62 -25.31
N ARG A 343 9.03 -2.75 -24.17
CA ARG A 343 9.12 -4.01 -23.43
C ARG A 343 7.76 -4.47 -22.88
N LEU A 344 7.02 -3.58 -22.23
CA LEU A 344 5.70 -3.89 -21.65
C LEU A 344 4.67 -4.24 -22.75
N ARG A 345 4.70 -3.55 -23.89
CA ARG A 345 3.84 -3.86 -25.04
C ARG A 345 4.21 -5.20 -25.66
N SER A 346 5.51 -5.52 -25.76
CA SER A 346 5.96 -6.83 -26.23
C SER A 346 5.51 -7.94 -25.28
N PHE A 347 5.54 -7.72 -23.97
CA PHE A 347 5.02 -8.65 -22.98
C PHE A 347 3.52 -8.91 -23.19
N LEU A 348 2.70 -7.86 -23.36
CA LEU A 348 1.27 -8.02 -23.64
C LEU A 348 0.99 -8.73 -24.96
N ALA A 349 1.79 -8.49 -26.00
CA ALA A 349 1.63 -9.14 -27.30
C ALA A 349 1.95 -10.65 -27.28
N GLN A 350 2.73 -11.09 -26.29
CA GLN A 350 3.09 -12.49 -26.07
C GLN A 350 2.22 -13.16 -24.99
N ALA A 351 1.32 -12.41 -24.35
CA ALA A 351 0.47 -12.94 -23.30
C ALA A 351 -0.63 -13.82 -23.93
N GLU A 352 -0.70 -15.06 -23.48
CA GLU A 352 -1.76 -15.97 -23.89
C GLU A 352 -3.12 -15.50 -23.33
N PRO A 353 -4.22 -15.67 -24.09
CA PRO A 353 -5.57 -15.51 -23.55
C PRO A 353 -5.79 -16.43 -22.35
N GLY A 354 -6.46 -15.95 -21.31
CA GLY A 354 -6.71 -16.73 -20.11
C GLY A 354 -7.35 -15.91 -18.99
N ASP A 355 -7.60 -16.57 -17.87
CA ASP A 355 -8.11 -15.91 -16.67
C ASP A 355 -7.18 -14.78 -16.22
N GLY A 356 -7.75 -13.60 -15.99
CA GLY A 356 -7.01 -12.38 -15.66
C GLY A 356 -6.26 -11.69 -16.81
N ALA A 357 -6.36 -12.15 -18.07
CA ALA A 357 -5.67 -11.52 -19.19
C ALA A 357 -6.11 -10.05 -19.43
N GLU A 358 -7.41 -9.77 -19.37
CA GLU A 358 -7.95 -8.41 -19.48
C GLU A 358 -7.51 -7.51 -18.32
N GLN A 359 -7.47 -8.07 -17.10
CA GLN A 359 -6.98 -7.37 -15.90
C GLN A 359 -5.50 -7.02 -16.05
N MET A 360 -4.67 -7.97 -16.50
CA MET A 360 -3.26 -7.74 -16.80
C MET A 360 -3.07 -6.65 -17.85
N GLN A 361 -3.83 -6.70 -18.96
CA GLN A 361 -3.82 -5.66 -19.98
C GLN A 361 -4.18 -4.28 -19.40
N ARG A 362 -5.24 -4.21 -18.58
CA ARG A 362 -5.65 -2.98 -17.90
C ARG A 362 -4.54 -2.42 -17.01
N TYR A 363 -3.92 -3.25 -16.17
CA TYR A 363 -2.85 -2.79 -15.28
C TYR A 363 -1.61 -2.34 -16.04
N VAL A 364 -1.12 -3.11 -17.02
CA VAL A 364 0.06 -2.74 -17.79
C VAL A 364 -0.18 -1.48 -18.61
N ASN A 365 -1.35 -1.36 -19.25
CA ASN A 365 -1.71 -0.13 -19.95
C ASN A 365 -1.86 1.07 -18.99
N GLY A 366 -2.38 0.85 -17.78
CA GLY A 366 -2.44 1.84 -16.72
C GLY A 366 -1.06 2.33 -16.29
N VAL A 367 -0.09 1.42 -16.11
CA VAL A 367 1.31 1.76 -15.81
C VAL A 367 1.95 2.57 -16.94
N ILE A 368 1.75 2.17 -18.21
CA ILE A 368 2.26 2.91 -19.37
C ILE A 368 1.61 4.31 -19.43
N GLY A 369 0.29 4.38 -19.27
CA GLY A 369 -0.47 5.62 -19.26
C GLY A 369 0.00 6.58 -18.18
N TYR A 370 0.12 6.11 -16.93
CA TYR A 370 0.60 6.90 -15.80
C TYR A 370 2.05 7.37 -16.01
N MET A 371 2.95 6.50 -16.49
CA MET A 371 4.33 6.88 -16.80
C MET A 371 4.43 8.01 -17.84
N ARG A 372 3.46 8.09 -18.76
CA ARG A 372 3.40 9.08 -19.85
C ARG A 372 2.52 10.29 -19.57
N SER A 373 1.72 10.27 -18.50
CA SER A 373 0.71 11.31 -18.24
C SER A 373 1.31 12.66 -17.89
N GLU A 374 2.54 12.68 -17.35
CA GLU A 374 3.24 13.90 -16.94
C GLU A 374 4.75 13.75 -17.20
N ASP A 375 5.44 14.88 -17.42
CA ASP A 375 6.90 14.95 -17.52
C ASP A 375 7.48 15.50 -16.21
N LEU A 376 7.90 14.61 -15.31
CA LEU A 376 8.50 14.95 -14.03
C LEU A 376 10.03 14.78 -14.04
N ALA A 377 10.67 14.84 -15.22
CA ALA A 377 12.12 14.64 -15.34
C ALA A 377 12.95 15.62 -14.49
N SER A 378 12.40 16.78 -14.13
CA SER A 378 13.03 17.74 -13.21
C SER A 378 13.19 17.22 -11.77
N GLU A 379 12.42 16.21 -11.35
CA GLU A 379 12.54 15.58 -10.02
C GLU A 379 13.61 14.48 -9.99
N LEU A 380 14.16 14.07 -11.13
CA LEU A 380 15.16 13.02 -11.22
C LEU A 380 16.43 13.28 -10.37
N PRO A 381 16.99 14.52 -10.28
CA PRO A 381 18.09 14.80 -9.37
C PRO A 381 17.72 14.57 -7.89
N ARG A 382 16.45 14.81 -7.52
CA ARG A 382 15.96 14.57 -6.16
C ARG A 382 15.86 13.07 -5.87
N LEU A 383 15.41 12.27 -6.83
CA LEU A 383 15.46 10.81 -6.75
C LEU A 383 16.89 10.33 -6.53
N ALA A 384 17.82 10.79 -7.38
CA ALA A 384 19.22 10.39 -7.33
C ALA A 384 19.86 10.75 -5.98
N LYS A 385 19.65 11.98 -5.50
CA LYS A 385 20.11 12.43 -4.18
C LYS A 385 19.52 11.59 -3.04
N ARG A 386 18.23 11.22 -3.11
CA ARG A 386 17.60 10.38 -2.08
C ARG A 386 18.16 8.96 -2.09
N MET A 387 18.32 8.35 -3.27
CA MET A 387 18.89 7.00 -3.38
C MET A 387 20.33 6.96 -2.88
N ASP A 388 21.16 7.94 -3.26
CA ASP A 388 22.55 8.06 -2.80
C ASP A 388 22.66 8.29 -1.28
N ALA A 389 21.74 9.05 -0.67
CA ALA A 389 21.68 9.18 0.79
C ALA A 389 21.37 7.84 1.47
N LEU A 390 20.40 7.08 0.97
CA LEU A 390 20.06 5.76 1.52
C LEU A 390 21.16 4.74 1.28
N ASP A 391 21.79 4.75 0.10
CA ASP A 391 22.94 3.90 -0.25
C ASP A 391 24.07 4.07 0.75
N ARG A 392 24.43 5.32 1.09
CA ARG A 392 25.44 5.60 2.12
C ARG A 392 25.03 5.10 3.51
N LEU A 393 23.78 5.33 3.91
CA LEU A 393 23.28 4.92 5.23
C LEU A 393 23.21 3.40 5.39
N ARG A 394 22.96 2.68 4.30
CA ARG A 394 22.72 1.23 4.32
C ARG A 394 23.90 0.41 3.79
N SER A 395 24.97 1.07 3.34
CA SER A 395 26.09 0.42 2.65
C SER A 395 25.64 -0.38 1.41
N GLU A 396 24.72 0.21 0.64
CA GLU A 396 24.12 -0.37 -0.56
C GLU A 396 24.54 0.42 -1.82
N SER A 397 24.23 -0.10 -3.01
CA SER A 397 24.46 0.60 -4.29
C SER A 397 23.26 0.45 -5.22
N THR A 398 22.45 1.50 -5.31
CA THR A 398 21.29 1.52 -6.21
C THR A 398 21.73 1.46 -7.66
N SER A 399 22.82 2.15 -8.03
CA SER A 399 23.26 2.22 -9.43
C SER A 399 23.81 0.91 -9.97
N ASP A 400 24.39 0.08 -9.10
CA ASP A 400 24.98 -1.20 -9.52
C ASP A 400 23.92 -2.31 -9.59
N VAL A 401 22.92 -2.26 -8.70
CA VAL A 401 21.85 -3.24 -8.60
C VAL A 401 20.75 -2.98 -9.63
N LEU A 402 20.30 -1.73 -9.79
CA LEU A 402 19.22 -1.36 -10.74
C LEU A 402 19.82 -0.86 -12.05
N LYS A 403 20.33 -1.77 -12.88
CA LYS A 403 21.10 -1.45 -14.11
C LYS A 403 20.31 -0.64 -15.14
N GLU A 404 18.98 -0.75 -15.13
CA GLU A 404 18.06 -0.08 -16.04
C GLU A 404 18.00 1.43 -15.80
N ILE A 405 18.19 1.86 -14.54
CA ILE A 405 18.11 3.27 -14.13
C ILE A 405 19.42 3.80 -13.53
N GLY A 406 20.34 2.93 -13.12
CA GLY A 406 21.59 3.29 -12.45
C GLY A 406 22.41 4.35 -13.19
N PRO A 407 22.68 4.21 -14.50
CA PRO A 407 23.39 5.22 -15.28
C PRO A 407 22.72 6.61 -15.26
N ILE A 408 21.39 6.63 -15.19
CA ILE A 408 20.59 7.85 -15.16
C ILE A 408 20.71 8.53 -13.81
N LEU A 409 20.61 7.76 -12.72
CA LEU A 409 20.76 8.27 -11.36
C LEU A 409 22.16 8.86 -11.15
N VAL A 410 23.21 8.18 -11.62
CA VAL A 410 24.59 8.66 -11.54
C VAL A 410 24.77 9.98 -12.32
N SER A 411 24.19 10.07 -13.51
CA SER A 411 24.24 11.30 -14.31
C SER A 411 23.46 12.45 -13.67
N ALA A 412 22.30 12.16 -13.08
CA ALA A 412 21.38 13.16 -12.55
C ALA A 412 21.78 13.70 -11.17
N HIS A 413 22.48 12.90 -10.35
CA HIS A 413 23.05 13.38 -9.09
C HIS A 413 24.16 14.42 -9.35
N GLY A 414 24.79 14.38 -10.52
CA GLY A 414 25.96 15.20 -10.82
C GLY A 414 27.08 14.84 -9.87
N LEU A 415 27.78 13.74 -10.14
CA LEU A 415 28.83 13.21 -9.26
C LEU A 415 29.74 14.29 -8.65
N SER A 416 29.52 14.50 -7.36
CA SER A 416 30.56 14.64 -6.35
C SER A 416 31.61 13.53 -6.55
N GLY A 417 32.88 13.87 -6.33
CA GLY A 417 34.07 13.20 -6.90
C GLY A 417 34.34 11.72 -6.60
N THR A 418 33.46 10.98 -5.92
CA THR A 418 33.69 9.57 -5.55
C THR A 418 33.38 8.58 -6.68
N ALA A 419 32.30 8.70 -7.45
CA ALA A 419 32.05 7.71 -8.52
C ALA A 419 32.88 7.94 -9.80
N ARG A 420 33.54 9.11 -9.95
CA ARG A 420 34.60 9.29 -10.98
C ARG A 420 35.80 8.36 -10.75
N ARG A 421 36.09 7.94 -9.50
CA ARG A 421 37.16 6.97 -9.22
C ARG A 421 36.82 5.57 -9.70
N PHE A 422 35.56 5.13 -9.63
CA PHE A 422 35.15 3.82 -10.12
C PHE A 422 35.02 3.74 -11.65
N ILE A 423 34.48 4.79 -12.29
CA ILE A 423 34.39 4.82 -13.76
C ILE A 423 35.77 4.96 -14.42
N SER A 424 36.73 5.65 -13.78
CA SER A 424 38.11 5.72 -14.26
C SER A 424 38.93 4.46 -13.97
N ALA A 425 38.67 3.75 -12.86
CA ALA A 425 39.30 2.46 -12.57
C ALA A 425 38.84 1.37 -13.54
N ALA A 426 37.53 1.28 -13.83
CA ALA A 426 37.00 0.33 -14.80
C ALA A 426 37.50 0.57 -16.24
N ARG A 427 37.69 1.85 -16.63
CA ARG A 427 38.30 2.20 -17.93
C ARG A 427 39.79 1.93 -17.99
N ARG A 428 40.55 2.10 -16.90
CA ARG A 428 41.98 1.76 -16.86
C ARG A 428 42.22 0.26 -16.96
N VAL A 429 41.43 -0.56 -16.25
CA VAL A 429 41.55 -2.03 -16.30
C VAL A 429 41.21 -2.58 -17.70
N ALA A 430 40.24 -1.99 -18.40
CA ALA A 430 39.93 -2.37 -19.78
C ALA A 430 41.03 -2.01 -20.80
N THR A 431 41.85 -0.98 -20.53
CA THR A 431 43.00 -0.63 -21.39
C THR A 431 44.27 -1.42 -21.10
N THR A 432 44.44 -1.98 -19.89
CA THR A 432 45.61 -2.82 -19.56
C THR A 432 45.49 -4.25 -20.08
N PHE A 433 44.31 -4.72 -20.47
CA PHE A 433 44.08 -6.04 -21.09
C PHE A 433 44.17 -6.04 -22.62
N ARG A 434 44.51 -4.90 -23.24
CA ARG A 434 44.66 -4.74 -24.70
C ARG A 434 46.06 -4.23 -25.12
N ARG A 435 47.08 -4.47 -24.30
CA ARG A 435 48.48 -4.27 -24.68
C ARG A 435 49.29 -5.53 -24.44
#